data_AF-A0A2S2E723-F1
#
_entry.id   AF-A0A2S2E723-F1
#
_cell.length_a   1.000
_cell.length_b   1.000
_cell.length_c   1.000
_cell.angle_alpha   90.00
_cell.angle_beta   90.00
_cell.angle_gamma   90.00
#
_symmetry.space_group_name_H-M   'P 1'
#
loop_
_entity.id
_entity.type
_entity.pdbx_description
1 polymer ?
#
loop_
_entity_poly.entity_id
_entity_poly.type
_entity_poly.pdbx_seq_one_letter_code
_entity_poly.pdbx_strand_id
1 'polypeptide(L)'
;MLSYQGVNATLLTKHEKASALQPALRDSLDITLEEYSQFDTDRLGTFTGSVSRLSDQIGTAQYKAELATKLGNHPIGLGSEGSFNSDSGLGILNTEVLVWFDSNRSLTITAIANQWLMAEANILCQWRQMREYAERCDFPEQGLILRPNHGQAESVYLDASDLAQLEQQFRHCLSISQQSKVWVEFDFRAHRCPKRQSTLSLAAEDLCRRLSQSCPTCYLPGFGLYKAEPGRACSNCGSPTTQVGVRIYQCPHCDYQQQQSIEQYADPFYCGYCNP
;
A
#
# COMPACT_ATOMS: atom_id res chain seq x y z
N MET A 1 8.30 5.75 -28.54
CA MET A 1 6.99 6.11 -27.96
C MET A 1 6.77 5.16 -26.80
N LEU A 2 6.42 5.66 -25.60
CA LEU A 2 6.18 4.82 -24.43
C LEU A 2 4.92 3.96 -24.68
N SER A 3 4.94 2.69 -24.27
CA SER A 3 3.92 1.69 -24.64
C SER A 3 2.48 2.07 -24.24
N TYR A 4 2.32 2.91 -23.22
CA TYR A 4 1.02 3.27 -22.64
C TYR A 4 0.81 4.78 -22.50
N GLN A 5 1.45 5.59 -23.34
CA GLN A 5 1.23 7.04 -23.32
C GLN A 5 -0.22 7.39 -23.71
N GLY A 6 -0.90 8.23 -22.94
CA GLY A 6 -2.24 8.73 -23.27
C GLY A 6 -3.35 7.69 -23.14
N VAL A 7 -3.11 6.59 -22.42
CA VAL A 7 -4.03 5.46 -22.32
C VAL A 7 -5.02 5.66 -21.18
N ASN A 8 -6.28 5.28 -21.41
CA ASN A 8 -7.29 5.20 -20.36
C ASN A 8 -7.36 3.80 -19.77
N ALA A 9 -7.50 3.71 -18.45
CA ALA A 9 -7.58 2.45 -17.71
C ALA A 9 -8.73 2.47 -16.70
N THR A 10 -9.36 1.31 -16.49
CA THR A 10 -10.39 1.16 -15.47
C THR A 10 -9.74 0.77 -14.14
N LEU A 11 -9.98 1.54 -13.08
CA LEU A 11 -9.58 1.18 -11.71
C LEU A 11 -10.78 0.55 -10.98
N LEU A 12 -10.66 -0.72 -10.60
CA LEU A 12 -11.69 -1.36 -9.77
C LEU A 12 -11.46 -1.04 -8.30
N THR A 13 -12.25 -0.12 -7.74
CA THR A 13 -12.09 0.37 -6.37
C THR A 13 -13.40 0.89 -5.77
N LYS A 14 -13.56 0.75 -4.46
CA LYS A 14 -14.69 1.27 -3.67
C LYS A 14 -14.36 2.54 -2.88
N HIS A 15 -13.07 2.90 -2.75
CA HIS A 15 -12.60 3.83 -1.71
C HIS A 15 -11.66 4.94 -2.20
N GLU A 16 -12.05 5.70 -3.23
CA GLU A 16 -11.39 6.96 -3.65
C GLU A 16 -9.88 6.86 -3.90
N LYS A 17 -9.42 5.65 -4.27
CA LYS A 17 -7.99 5.38 -4.47
C LYS A 17 -7.44 6.09 -5.69
N ALA A 18 -8.28 6.49 -6.66
CA ALA A 18 -7.79 7.24 -7.82
C ALA A 18 -7.11 8.55 -7.42
N SER A 19 -7.54 9.19 -6.32
CA SER A 19 -6.92 10.44 -5.85
C SER A 19 -5.41 10.30 -5.58
N ALA A 20 -4.98 9.16 -5.03
CA ALA A 20 -3.58 8.87 -4.73
C ALA A 20 -2.78 8.38 -5.96
N LEU A 21 -3.46 7.79 -6.96
CA LEU A 21 -2.83 7.13 -8.12
C LEU A 21 -2.76 8.01 -9.36
N GLN A 22 -3.81 8.79 -9.60
CA GLN A 22 -4.01 9.59 -10.80
C GLN A 22 -2.92 10.64 -11.04
N PRO A 23 -2.37 11.35 -10.03
CA PRO A 23 -1.32 12.33 -10.26
C PRO A 23 -0.08 11.72 -10.94
N ALA A 24 0.49 10.65 -10.36
CA ALA A 24 1.68 10.00 -10.89
C ALA A 24 1.47 9.45 -12.32
N LEU A 25 0.31 8.84 -12.56
CA LEU A 25 -0.07 8.26 -13.85
C LEU A 25 -0.27 9.32 -14.94
N ARG A 26 -0.92 10.44 -14.61
CA ARG A 26 -1.13 11.56 -15.53
C ARG A 26 0.19 12.24 -15.85
N ASP A 27 0.98 12.59 -14.83
CA ASP A 27 2.19 13.39 -15.02
C ASP A 27 3.29 12.61 -15.75
N SER A 28 3.38 11.29 -15.53
CA SER A 28 4.43 10.46 -16.13
C SER A 28 4.08 9.94 -17.52
N LEU A 29 2.82 9.59 -17.76
CA LEU A 29 2.39 8.82 -18.93
C LEU A 29 1.10 9.33 -19.58
N ASP A 30 0.52 10.42 -19.09
CA ASP A 30 -0.78 10.93 -19.54
C ASP A 30 -1.89 9.86 -19.44
N ILE A 31 -1.80 8.98 -18.43
CA ILE A 31 -2.80 7.94 -18.21
C ILE A 31 -3.96 8.51 -17.42
N THR A 32 -5.19 8.24 -17.89
CA THR A 32 -6.43 8.61 -17.18
C THR A 32 -7.08 7.36 -16.58
N LEU A 33 -7.43 7.44 -15.29
CA LEU A 33 -8.16 6.39 -14.59
C LEU A 33 -9.67 6.70 -14.58
N GLU A 34 -10.46 5.71 -14.98
CA GLU A 34 -11.90 5.66 -14.76
C GLU A 34 -12.18 4.74 -13.57
N GLU A 35 -12.73 5.27 -12.47
CA GLU A 35 -13.11 4.43 -11.32
C GLU A 35 -14.39 3.63 -11.62
N TYR A 36 -14.33 2.32 -11.41
CA TYR A 36 -15.51 1.45 -11.39
C TYR A 36 -15.82 1.05 -9.95
N SER A 37 -16.87 1.63 -9.37
CA SER A 37 -17.28 1.43 -7.96
C SER A 37 -18.56 0.61 -7.79
N GLN A 38 -19.23 0.22 -8.88
CA GLN A 38 -20.50 -0.52 -8.83
C GLN A 38 -20.35 -1.99 -8.43
N PHE A 39 -19.12 -2.52 -8.42
CA PHE A 39 -18.84 -3.87 -7.97
C PHE A 39 -18.38 -3.86 -6.51
N ASP A 40 -19.02 -4.66 -5.68
CA ASP A 40 -18.63 -4.80 -4.28
C ASP A 40 -17.34 -5.61 -4.16
N THR A 41 -16.20 -4.91 -4.16
CA THR A 41 -14.87 -5.53 -4.05
C THR A 41 -14.64 -6.24 -2.72
N ASP A 42 -15.46 -5.95 -1.69
CA ASP A 42 -15.40 -6.63 -0.39
C ASP A 42 -15.73 -8.12 -0.50
N ARG A 43 -16.44 -8.53 -1.57
CA ARG A 43 -16.67 -9.95 -1.93
C ARG A 43 -15.39 -10.70 -2.28
N LEU A 44 -14.30 -9.99 -2.57
CA LEU A 44 -12.98 -10.54 -2.90
C LEU A 44 -12.07 -10.65 -1.67
N GLY A 45 -12.56 -10.21 -0.51
CA GLY A 45 -11.84 -10.08 0.74
C GLY A 45 -11.97 -8.67 1.29
N THR A 46 -12.23 -8.55 2.59
CA THR A 46 -12.39 -7.24 3.27
C THR A 46 -11.12 -6.85 3.99
N PHE A 47 -10.85 -5.55 4.06
CA PHE A 47 -9.75 -5.00 4.87
C PHE A 47 -9.83 -5.41 6.35
N THR A 48 -11.05 -5.49 6.88
CA THR A 48 -11.35 -5.82 8.28
C THR A 48 -11.32 -7.32 8.59
N GLY A 49 -11.08 -8.16 7.58
CA GLY A 49 -10.97 -9.62 7.74
C GLY A 49 -12.29 -10.39 7.91
N SER A 50 -13.45 -9.76 7.68
CA SER A 50 -14.75 -10.46 7.72
C SER A 50 -14.99 -11.40 6.53
N VAL A 51 -14.31 -11.19 5.40
CA VAL A 51 -14.28 -12.10 4.24
C VAL A 51 -12.84 -12.52 3.96
N SER A 52 -12.58 -13.84 3.91
CA SER A 52 -11.29 -14.42 3.55
C SER A 52 -10.88 -14.02 2.12
N ARG A 53 -9.60 -13.70 1.94
CA ARG A 53 -9.05 -13.37 0.61
C ARG A 53 -9.13 -14.58 -0.31
N LEU A 54 -9.43 -14.33 -1.59
CA LEU A 54 -9.47 -15.37 -2.62
C LEU A 54 -8.08 -15.92 -2.97
N SER A 55 -7.03 -15.10 -2.81
CA SER A 55 -5.63 -15.47 -3.05
C SER A 55 -4.68 -14.61 -2.21
N ASP A 56 -3.37 -14.70 -2.46
CA ASP A 56 -2.41 -13.74 -1.93
C ASP A 56 -2.69 -12.30 -2.44
N GLN A 57 -1.97 -11.31 -1.87
CA GLN A 57 -2.18 -9.89 -2.17
C GLN A 57 -2.06 -9.59 -3.68
N ILE A 58 -1.05 -10.17 -4.34
CA ILE A 58 -0.79 -9.95 -5.76
C ILE A 58 -1.89 -10.58 -6.61
N GLY A 59 -2.26 -11.83 -6.34
CA GLY A 59 -3.34 -12.51 -7.07
C GLY A 59 -4.68 -11.79 -6.93
N THR A 60 -4.97 -11.20 -5.77
CA THR A 60 -6.21 -10.46 -5.54
C THR A 60 -6.21 -9.15 -6.34
N ALA A 61 -5.08 -8.44 -6.36
CA ALA A 61 -4.90 -7.25 -7.20
C ALA A 61 -5.00 -7.60 -8.69
N GLN A 62 -4.40 -8.72 -9.13
CA GLN A 62 -4.51 -9.18 -10.51
C GLN A 62 -5.94 -9.51 -10.90
N TYR A 63 -6.66 -10.26 -10.06
CA TYR A 63 -8.07 -10.56 -10.31
C TYR A 63 -8.91 -9.28 -10.42
N LYS A 64 -8.65 -8.27 -9.57
CA LYS A 64 -9.29 -6.95 -9.68
C LYS A 64 -8.97 -6.25 -11.00
N ALA A 65 -7.73 -6.30 -11.46
CA ALA A 65 -7.32 -5.73 -12.75
C ALA A 65 -8.02 -6.42 -13.93
N GLU A 66 -8.08 -7.75 -13.93
CA GLU A 66 -8.79 -8.54 -14.94
C GLU A 66 -10.31 -8.32 -14.92
N LEU A 67 -10.88 -8.12 -13.74
CA LEU A 67 -12.30 -7.80 -13.62
C LEU A 67 -12.60 -6.37 -14.08
N ALA A 68 -11.68 -5.43 -13.85
CA ALA A 68 -11.80 -4.05 -14.32
C ALA A 68 -11.92 -3.96 -15.85
N THR A 69 -11.20 -4.80 -16.61
CA THR A 69 -11.33 -4.84 -18.08
C THR A 69 -12.64 -5.44 -18.56
N LYS A 70 -13.27 -6.30 -17.75
CA LYS A 70 -14.56 -6.93 -18.07
C LYS A 70 -15.76 -6.06 -17.70
N LEU A 71 -15.63 -5.27 -16.65
CA LEU A 71 -16.70 -4.42 -16.12
C LEU A 71 -16.65 -2.98 -16.67
N GLY A 72 -15.45 -2.47 -16.91
CA GLY A 72 -15.24 -1.12 -17.43
C GLY A 72 -15.26 -1.04 -18.96
N ASN A 73 -14.99 0.16 -19.46
CA ASN A 73 -15.03 0.48 -20.89
C ASN A 73 -13.66 0.42 -21.57
N HIS A 74 -12.62 0.00 -20.85
CA HIS A 74 -11.24 0.06 -21.31
C HIS A 74 -10.60 -1.32 -21.34
N PRO A 75 -9.76 -1.61 -22.36
CA PRO A 75 -9.03 -2.88 -22.45
C PRO A 75 -7.93 -2.99 -21.39
N ILE A 76 -7.69 -1.91 -20.65
CA ILE A 76 -6.73 -1.85 -19.56
C ILE A 76 -7.46 -1.78 -18.23
N GLY A 77 -7.05 -2.65 -17.31
CA GLY A 77 -7.54 -2.70 -15.95
C GLY A 77 -6.42 -2.47 -14.94
N LEU A 78 -6.74 -1.75 -13.87
CA LEU A 78 -5.87 -1.52 -12.72
C LEU A 78 -6.54 -2.10 -11.47
N GLY A 79 -5.85 -3.01 -10.82
CA GLY A 79 -6.21 -3.54 -9.51
C GLY A 79 -5.25 -3.04 -8.44
N SER A 80 -5.78 -2.84 -7.22
CA SER A 80 -4.97 -2.40 -6.08
C SER A 80 -5.27 -3.20 -4.83
N GLU A 81 -4.24 -3.61 -4.10
CA GLU A 81 -4.37 -4.27 -2.81
C GLU A 81 -3.31 -3.84 -1.79
N GLY A 82 -3.77 -3.68 -0.54
CA GLY A 82 -2.92 -3.32 0.59
C GLY A 82 -2.82 -4.45 1.61
N SER A 83 -1.67 -4.54 2.28
CA SER A 83 -1.47 -5.45 3.42
C SER A 83 -0.60 -4.80 4.48
N PHE A 84 -0.80 -5.26 5.71
CA PHE A 84 -0.11 -4.79 6.90
C PHE A 84 0.57 -5.97 7.58
N ASN A 85 1.86 -5.83 7.90
CA ASN A 85 2.63 -6.81 8.66
C ASN A 85 3.25 -6.14 9.90
N SER A 86 3.12 -6.74 11.09
CA SER A 86 3.58 -6.19 12.37
C SER A 86 4.79 -6.93 12.99
N ASP A 87 5.47 -7.79 12.24
CA ASP A 87 6.41 -8.80 12.77
C ASP A 87 7.72 -8.23 13.32
N SER A 88 8.02 -6.93 13.12
CA SER A 88 9.34 -6.36 13.43
C SER A 88 9.43 -5.57 14.74
N GLY A 89 8.31 -5.30 15.43
CA GLY A 89 8.28 -4.43 16.62
C GLY A 89 8.61 -2.95 16.36
N LEU A 90 8.98 -2.56 15.13
CA LEU A 90 9.32 -1.19 14.71
C LEU A 90 8.09 -0.39 14.21
N GLY A 91 6.92 -1.03 14.17
CA GLY A 91 5.69 -0.48 13.59
C GLY A 91 4.99 -1.53 12.73
N ILE A 92 4.10 -1.06 11.86
CA ILE A 92 3.45 -1.91 10.87
C ILE A 92 3.99 -1.57 9.49
N LEU A 93 4.48 -2.57 8.78
CA LEU A 93 4.86 -2.45 7.37
C LEU A 93 3.59 -2.43 6.52
N ASN A 94 3.32 -1.29 5.90
CA ASN A 94 2.31 -1.15 4.87
C ASN A 94 2.91 -1.52 3.51
N THR A 95 2.30 -2.50 2.84
CA THR A 95 2.64 -2.89 1.47
C THR A 95 1.45 -2.60 0.57
N GLU A 96 1.63 -1.80 -0.46
CA GLU A 96 0.63 -1.53 -1.49
C GLU A 96 1.09 -2.14 -2.82
N VAL A 97 0.21 -2.93 -3.42
CA VAL A 97 0.41 -3.62 -4.70
C VAL A 97 -0.56 -3.03 -5.71
N LEU A 98 -0.04 -2.68 -6.88
CA LEU A 98 -0.82 -2.34 -8.07
C LEU A 98 -0.55 -3.38 -9.16
N VAL A 99 -1.61 -3.82 -9.83
CA VAL A 99 -1.49 -4.69 -11.01
C VAL A 99 -2.17 -4.03 -12.19
N TRP A 100 -1.38 -3.80 -13.24
CA TRP A 100 -1.83 -3.33 -14.53
C TRP A 100 -2.02 -4.52 -15.47
N PHE A 101 -3.22 -4.65 -16.03
CA PHE A 101 -3.55 -5.72 -16.95
C PHE A 101 -3.99 -5.15 -18.30
N ASP A 102 -3.28 -5.52 -19.36
CA ASP A 102 -3.64 -5.24 -20.74
C ASP A 102 -4.29 -6.49 -21.36
N SER A 103 -5.61 -6.43 -21.56
CA SER A 103 -6.38 -7.54 -22.13
C SER A 103 -6.08 -7.80 -23.62
N ASN A 104 -5.71 -6.77 -24.39
CA ASN A 104 -5.40 -6.93 -25.81
C ASN A 104 -4.10 -7.69 -26.00
N ARG A 105 -3.13 -7.48 -25.11
CA ARG A 105 -1.80 -8.08 -25.18
C ARG A 105 -1.62 -9.25 -24.22
N SER A 106 -2.60 -9.52 -23.35
CA SER A 106 -2.49 -10.46 -22.23
C SER A 106 -1.24 -10.21 -21.38
N LEU A 107 -0.97 -8.94 -21.07
CA LEU A 107 0.19 -8.54 -20.27
C LEU A 107 -0.22 -8.12 -18.88
N THR A 108 0.48 -8.67 -17.88
CA THR A 108 0.34 -8.30 -16.48
C THR A 108 1.62 -7.66 -15.99
N ILE A 109 1.53 -6.47 -15.40
CA ILE A 109 2.65 -5.73 -14.82
C ILE A 109 2.31 -5.39 -13.39
N THR A 110 3.13 -5.87 -12.45
CA THR A 110 2.94 -5.67 -11.01
C THR A 110 3.90 -4.61 -10.50
N ALA A 111 3.39 -3.67 -9.71
CA ALA A 111 4.16 -2.64 -9.01
C ALA A 111 3.90 -2.71 -7.51
N ILE A 112 4.92 -2.43 -6.70
CA ILE A 112 4.86 -2.58 -5.24
C ILE A 112 5.56 -1.41 -4.56
N ALA A 113 4.95 -0.87 -3.53
CA ALA A 113 5.61 0.04 -2.58
C ALA A 113 5.41 -0.42 -1.15
N ASN A 114 6.39 -0.08 -0.30
CA ASN A 114 6.41 -0.42 1.11
C ASN A 114 6.79 0.80 1.93
N GLN A 115 6.07 1.05 3.04
CA GLN A 115 6.45 2.05 4.03
C GLN A 115 6.14 1.56 5.44
N TRP A 116 7.00 1.92 6.39
CA TRP A 116 6.71 1.72 7.81
C TRP A 116 5.73 2.78 8.29
N LEU A 117 4.63 2.33 8.88
CA LEU A 117 3.64 3.17 9.53
C LEU A 117 3.73 2.94 11.03
N MET A 118 3.53 4.02 11.79
CA MET A 118 3.28 3.90 13.21
C MET A 118 1.92 3.28 13.41
N ALA A 119 1.83 2.35 14.35
CA ALA A 119 0.58 1.84 14.86
C ALA A 119 0.56 2.06 16.36
N GLU A 120 -0.41 2.84 16.81
CA GLU A 120 -0.63 3.12 18.21
C GLU A 120 -2.06 2.74 18.53
N ALA A 121 -2.25 2.08 19.67
CA ALA A 121 -3.55 1.84 20.24
C ALA A 121 -3.54 2.33 21.69
N ASN A 122 -4.59 3.05 22.08
CA ASN A 122 -4.74 3.61 23.41
C ASN A 122 -6.05 3.17 24.05
N ILE A 123 -6.06 3.14 25.38
CA ILE A 123 -7.25 2.88 26.19
C ILE A 123 -7.59 4.15 26.95
N LEU A 124 -8.69 4.79 26.59
CA LEU A 124 -9.08 6.09 27.11
C LEU A 124 -10.42 6.00 27.85
N CYS A 125 -10.59 6.79 28.91
CA CYS A 125 -11.84 6.82 29.67
C CYS A 125 -12.42 8.23 29.85
N GLN A 126 -11.70 9.28 29.42
CA GLN A 126 -12.12 10.66 29.54
C GLN A 126 -12.02 11.40 28.21
N TRP A 127 -12.99 12.29 27.95
CA TRP A 127 -13.03 13.09 26.73
C TRP A 127 -11.76 13.94 26.55
N ARG A 128 -11.25 14.51 27.64
CA ARG A 128 -10.00 15.28 27.60
C ARG A 128 -8.83 14.48 27.00
N GLN A 129 -8.67 13.22 27.42
CA GLN A 129 -7.62 12.34 26.91
C GLN A 129 -7.86 12.00 25.43
N MET A 130 -9.12 11.78 25.03
CA MET A 130 -9.49 11.52 23.63
C MET A 130 -9.16 12.71 22.74
N ARG A 131 -9.47 13.93 23.18
CA ARG A 131 -9.16 15.14 22.44
C ARG A 131 -7.65 15.36 22.29
N GLU A 132 -6.88 15.24 23.38
CA GLU A 132 -5.42 15.35 23.34
C GLU A 132 -4.80 14.28 22.43
N TYR A 133 -5.37 13.08 22.40
CA TYR A 133 -4.94 12.01 21.49
C TYR A 133 -5.27 12.33 20.02
N ALA A 134 -6.49 12.78 19.72
CA ALA A 134 -6.90 13.15 18.37
C ALA A 134 -6.01 14.24 17.77
N GLU A 135 -5.68 15.27 18.56
CA GLU A 135 -4.77 16.35 18.15
C GLU A 135 -3.35 15.82 17.86
N ARG A 136 -2.83 14.89 18.65
CA ARG A 136 -1.50 14.27 18.42
C ARG A 136 -1.44 13.44 17.14
N CYS A 137 -2.56 12.89 16.73
CA CYS A 137 -2.64 11.94 15.62
C CYS A 137 -2.99 12.57 14.29
N ASP A 138 -3.10 13.90 14.20
CA ASP A 138 -3.53 14.63 13.00
C ASP A 138 -4.97 14.24 12.58
N PHE A 139 -5.89 14.09 13.55
CA PHE A 139 -7.32 13.96 13.25
C PHE A 139 -7.91 15.31 12.79
N PRO A 140 -8.81 15.37 11.78
CA PRO A 140 -9.52 14.26 11.16
C PRO A 140 -8.83 13.58 9.97
N GLU A 141 -7.71 14.11 9.48
CA GLU A 141 -6.99 13.58 8.33
C GLU A 141 -6.59 12.12 8.53
N GLN A 142 -6.04 11.80 9.70
CA GLN A 142 -5.91 10.42 10.19
C GLN A 142 -7.21 10.01 10.89
N GLY A 143 -7.91 9.04 10.33
CA GLY A 143 -9.08 8.45 10.98
C GLY A 143 -8.70 7.61 12.19
N LEU A 144 -9.67 7.45 13.08
CA LEU A 144 -9.56 6.68 14.32
C LEU A 144 -10.72 5.68 14.39
N ILE A 145 -10.44 4.48 14.86
CA ILE A 145 -11.45 3.45 15.15
C ILE A 145 -11.64 3.39 16.67
N LEU A 146 -12.90 3.43 17.12
CA LEU A 146 -13.25 3.32 18.54
C LEU A 146 -13.92 1.97 18.80
N ARG A 147 -13.43 1.25 19.81
CA ARG A 147 -14.05 0.00 20.26
C ARG A 147 -14.42 0.10 21.73
N PRO A 148 -15.70 -0.15 22.08
CA PRO A 148 -16.16 -0.06 23.48
C PRO A 148 -15.58 -1.16 24.37
N ASN A 149 -15.16 -2.30 23.79
CA ASN A 149 -14.60 -3.43 24.52
C ASN A 149 -13.42 -4.04 23.73
N HIS A 150 -12.46 -4.66 24.41
CA HIS A 150 -11.34 -5.36 23.77
C HIS A 150 -11.84 -6.68 23.14
N GLY A 151 -11.46 -6.98 21.89
CA GLY A 151 -11.79 -8.24 21.20
C GLY A 151 -12.76 -8.09 20.02
N GLN A 152 -13.45 -9.18 19.66
CA GLN A 152 -14.39 -9.27 18.52
C GLN A 152 -15.76 -8.59 18.76
N ALA A 153 -15.89 -7.74 19.77
CA ALA A 153 -17.11 -6.94 19.92
C ALA A 153 -17.27 -6.00 18.71
N GLU A 154 -18.53 -5.68 18.36
CA GLU A 154 -18.87 -4.80 17.23
C GLU A 154 -17.96 -3.57 17.20
N SER A 155 -17.12 -3.50 16.17
CA SER A 155 -16.25 -2.34 15.96
C SER A 155 -17.12 -1.18 15.51
N VAL A 156 -17.09 -0.08 16.26
CA VAL A 156 -17.73 1.17 15.83
C VAL A 156 -16.70 1.88 14.94
N TYR A 157 -16.77 1.61 13.64
CA TYR A 157 -15.97 2.32 12.66
C TYR A 157 -16.46 3.76 12.58
N LEU A 158 -15.70 4.67 13.15
CA LEU A 158 -16.03 6.08 13.11
C LEU A 158 -15.62 6.66 11.77
N ASP A 159 -16.62 7.12 11.03
CA ASP A 159 -16.41 8.10 9.98
C ASP A 159 -16.58 9.52 10.55
N ALA A 160 -16.04 9.75 11.75
CA ALA A 160 -16.10 11.07 12.37
C ALA A 160 -15.25 12.02 11.52
N SER A 161 -15.89 13.08 11.02
CA SER A 161 -15.23 14.12 10.22
C SER A 161 -14.80 15.34 11.04
N ASP A 162 -15.22 15.41 12.31
CA ASP A 162 -14.95 16.54 13.20
C ASP A 162 -14.93 16.13 14.69
N LEU A 163 -14.45 17.04 15.54
CA LEU A 163 -14.32 16.81 16.98
C LEU A 163 -15.67 16.62 17.71
N ALA A 164 -16.75 17.21 17.21
CA ALA A 164 -18.06 17.10 17.86
C ALA A 164 -18.66 15.70 17.64
N GLN A 165 -18.55 15.18 16.42
CA GLN A 165 -18.89 13.80 16.10
C GLN A 165 -18.02 12.81 16.88
N LEU A 166 -16.71 13.09 16.96
CA LEU A 166 -15.79 12.26 17.73
C LEU A 166 -16.20 12.21 19.22
N GLU A 167 -16.57 13.35 19.82
CA GLU A 167 -17.04 13.41 21.21
C GLU A 167 -18.31 12.61 21.43
N GLN A 168 -19.30 12.77 20.54
CA GLN A 168 -20.56 12.04 20.61
C GLN A 168 -20.32 10.52 20.57
N GLN A 169 -19.48 10.09 19.63
CA GLN A 169 -19.18 8.68 19.41
C GLN A 169 -18.35 8.10 20.54
N PHE A 170 -17.37 8.84 21.06
CA PHE A 170 -16.60 8.45 22.23
C PHE A 170 -17.48 8.26 23.46
N ARG A 171 -18.40 9.20 23.73
CA ARG A 171 -19.37 9.10 24.83
C ARG A 171 -20.32 7.92 24.64
N HIS A 172 -20.75 7.65 23.41
CA HIS A 172 -21.54 6.47 23.10
C HIS A 172 -20.77 5.17 23.39
N CYS A 173 -19.54 5.04 22.90
CA CYS A 173 -18.68 3.89 23.19
C CYS A 173 -18.47 3.69 24.70
N LEU A 174 -18.27 4.77 25.47
CA LEU A 174 -18.19 4.70 26.94
C LEU A 174 -19.47 4.14 27.56
N SER A 175 -20.65 4.56 27.09
CA SER A 175 -21.94 4.14 27.65
C SER A 175 -22.24 2.64 27.47
N ILE A 176 -21.69 2.03 26.42
CA ILE A 176 -21.87 0.60 26.10
C ILE A 176 -20.62 -0.24 26.47
N SER A 177 -19.57 0.39 26.99
CA SER A 177 -18.37 -0.29 27.46
C SER A 177 -18.62 -0.97 28.79
N GLN A 178 -18.21 -2.24 28.91
CA GLN A 178 -18.30 -2.98 30.18
C GLN A 178 -17.34 -2.43 31.25
N GLN A 179 -16.27 -1.75 30.82
CA GLN A 179 -15.21 -1.27 31.71
C GLN A 179 -15.14 0.27 31.77
N SER A 180 -16.12 0.98 31.18
CA SER A 180 -16.07 2.44 31.01
C SER A 180 -14.75 2.91 30.36
N LYS A 181 -14.29 2.15 29.37
CA LYS A 181 -13.03 2.36 28.64
C LYS A 181 -13.26 2.16 27.15
N VAL A 182 -12.60 2.99 26.34
CA VAL A 182 -12.67 2.89 24.89
C VAL A 182 -11.27 2.62 24.36
N TRP A 183 -11.16 1.61 23.51
CA TRP A 183 -9.97 1.32 22.72
C TRP A 183 -9.99 2.19 21.49
N VAL A 184 -8.90 2.91 21.26
CA VAL A 184 -8.75 3.85 20.15
C VAL A 184 -7.52 3.45 19.36
N GLU A 185 -7.67 3.21 18.06
CA GLU A 185 -6.59 2.81 17.16
C GLU A 185 -6.67 3.61 15.85
N PHE A 186 -5.59 3.60 15.07
CA PHE A 186 -5.60 4.21 13.74
C PHE A 186 -6.49 3.47 12.77
N ASP A 187 -7.23 4.26 12.00
CA ASP A 187 -7.92 3.76 10.83
C ASP A 187 -6.95 3.70 9.65
N PHE A 188 -6.57 2.49 9.28
CA PHE A 188 -5.69 2.24 8.15
C PHE A 188 -6.43 2.14 6.81
N ARG A 189 -7.73 2.42 6.72
CA ARG A 189 -8.43 2.52 5.42
C ARG A 189 -7.80 3.67 4.60
N ALA A 190 -7.60 3.47 3.30
CA ALA A 190 -6.85 4.41 2.44
C ALA A 190 -7.38 5.86 2.48
N HIS A 191 -8.69 6.06 2.46
CA HIS A 191 -9.30 7.40 2.56
C HIS A 191 -9.16 8.06 3.96
N ARG A 192 -8.75 7.30 4.98
CA ARG A 192 -8.55 7.77 6.36
C ARG A 192 -7.10 7.72 6.83
N CYS A 193 -6.15 7.39 5.95
CA CYS A 193 -4.74 7.24 6.33
C CYS A 193 -3.85 7.93 5.29
N PRO A 194 -3.47 9.20 5.50
CA PRO A 194 -2.62 9.95 4.57
C PRO A 194 -1.29 9.25 4.28
N LYS A 195 -0.69 8.60 5.29
CA LYS A 195 0.55 7.83 5.12
C LYS A 195 0.35 6.62 4.20
N ARG A 196 -0.81 5.94 4.28
CA ARG A 196 -1.15 4.86 3.35
C ARG A 196 -1.38 5.38 1.94
N GLN A 197 -2.02 6.55 1.77
CA GLN A 197 -2.15 7.20 0.47
C GLN A 197 -0.77 7.51 -0.13
N SER A 198 0.17 8.01 0.67
CA SER A 198 1.55 8.19 0.22
C SER A 198 2.18 6.87 -0.25
N THR A 199 1.90 5.74 0.39
CA THR A 199 2.40 4.43 -0.07
C THR A 199 1.76 4.02 -1.40
N LEU A 200 0.47 4.28 -1.58
CA LEU A 200 -0.23 4.07 -2.87
C LEU A 200 0.39 4.93 -3.98
N SER A 201 0.70 6.20 -3.71
CA SER A 201 1.36 7.08 -4.68
C SER A 201 2.74 6.56 -5.08
N LEU A 202 3.55 6.07 -4.13
CA LEU A 202 4.83 5.42 -4.43
C LEU A 202 4.65 4.15 -5.30
N ALA A 203 3.58 3.38 -5.08
CA ALA A 203 3.28 2.23 -5.92
C ALA A 203 2.89 2.66 -7.34
N ALA A 204 2.19 3.80 -7.49
CA ALA A 204 1.87 4.39 -8.79
C ALA A 204 3.14 4.87 -9.53
N GLU A 205 4.10 5.45 -8.82
CA GLU A 205 5.40 5.81 -9.39
C GLU A 205 6.20 4.57 -9.83
N ASP A 206 6.19 3.48 -9.04
CA ASP A 206 6.76 2.19 -9.43
C ASP A 206 6.09 1.65 -10.70
N LEU A 207 4.77 1.74 -10.79
CA LEU A 207 4.01 1.33 -11.96
C LEU A 207 4.39 2.15 -13.19
N CYS A 208 4.43 3.47 -13.10
CA CYS A 208 4.83 4.35 -14.21
C CYS A 208 6.22 4.01 -14.73
N ARG A 209 7.16 3.74 -13.83
CA ARG A 209 8.52 3.31 -14.19
C ARG A 209 8.48 1.99 -14.95
N ARG A 210 7.76 0.99 -14.46
CA ARG A 210 7.63 -0.32 -15.11
C ARG A 210 6.98 -0.23 -16.48
N LEU A 211 5.88 0.53 -16.61
CA LEU A 211 5.19 0.74 -17.89
C LEU A 211 6.07 1.43 -18.94
N SER A 212 7.02 2.26 -18.47
CA SER A 212 7.96 2.99 -19.33
C SER A 212 9.21 2.18 -19.73
N GLN A 213 9.47 1.06 -19.06
CA GLN A 213 10.70 0.27 -19.23
C GLN A 213 10.42 -1.01 -19.99
N SER A 214 10.93 -1.07 -21.22
CA SER A 214 10.88 -2.27 -22.06
C SER A 214 12.00 -3.23 -21.73
N CYS A 215 11.70 -4.53 -21.77
CA CYS A 215 12.72 -5.57 -21.73
C CYS A 215 13.64 -5.46 -22.95
N PRO A 216 14.98 -5.56 -22.81
CA PRO A 216 15.90 -5.51 -23.94
C PRO A 216 15.85 -6.75 -24.84
N THR A 217 15.20 -7.84 -24.40
CA THR A 217 15.07 -9.08 -25.17
C THR A 217 13.75 -9.18 -25.89
N CYS A 218 12.61 -9.05 -25.18
CA CYS A 218 11.29 -9.19 -25.80
C CYS A 218 10.62 -7.85 -26.14
N TYR A 219 11.23 -6.72 -25.76
CA TYR A 219 10.74 -5.35 -26.02
C TYR A 219 9.38 -4.99 -25.37
N LEU A 220 8.76 -5.94 -24.66
CA LEU A 220 7.53 -5.72 -23.90
C LEU A 220 7.80 -4.87 -22.64
N PRO A 221 6.84 -4.01 -22.23
CA PRO A 221 6.96 -3.17 -21.05
C PRO A 221 6.95 -4.00 -19.75
N GLY A 222 7.29 -3.38 -18.63
CA GLY A 222 7.23 -4.00 -17.30
C GLY A 222 8.59 -4.42 -16.73
N PHE A 223 9.68 -4.23 -17.47
CA PHE A 223 11.03 -4.52 -16.98
C PHE A 223 11.37 -3.60 -15.81
N GLY A 224 11.81 -4.16 -14.69
CA GLY A 224 12.04 -3.36 -13.49
C GLY A 224 12.68 -4.15 -12.36
N LEU A 225 12.91 -3.46 -11.24
CA LEU A 225 13.49 -4.05 -10.04
C LEU A 225 12.61 -5.21 -9.56
N TYR A 226 13.20 -6.39 -9.45
CA TYR A 226 12.54 -7.59 -8.94
C TYR A 226 12.98 -7.88 -7.50
N LYS A 227 14.28 -7.79 -7.25
CA LYS A 227 14.87 -8.10 -5.95
C LYS A 227 16.09 -7.22 -5.67
N ALA A 228 16.29 -6.90 -4.41
CA ALA A 228 17.54 -6.34 -3.91
C ALA A 228 18.13 -7.32 -2.90
N GLU A 229 19.41 -7.65 -3.06
CA GLU A 229 20.12 -8.60 -2.21
C GLU A 229 21.18 -7.88 -1.36
N PRO A 230 21.31 -8.23 -0.06
CA PRO A 230 22.36 -7.69 0.79
C PRO A 230 23.73 -8.21 0.35
N GLY A 231 24.80 -7.65 0.91
CA GLY A 231 26.17 -8.10 0.66
C GLY A 231 27.12 -7.01 0.19
N ARG A 232 26.74 -5.73 0.30
CA ARG A 232 27.64 -4.62 -0.03
C ARG A 232 28.89 -4.67 0.84
N ALA A 233 30.07 -4.60 0.23
CA ALA A 233 31.36 -4.73 0.92
C ALA A 233 31.60 -3.54 1.87
N CYS A 234 31.99 -3.80 3.11
CA CYS A 234 32.36 -2.78 4.09
C CYS A 234 33.61 -2.01 3.65
N SER A 235 33.61 -0.68 3.77
CA SER A 235 34.76 0.17 3.39
C SER A 235 36.00 -0.04 4.27
N ASN A 236 35.83 -0.59 5.48
CA ASN A 236 36.93 -0.82 6.41
C ASN A 236 37.50 -2.25 6.33
N CYS A 237 36.65 -3.27 6.45
CA CYS A 237 37.10 -4.67 6.54
C CYS A 237 36.79 -5.52 5.30
N GLY A 238 36.07 -4.98 4.30
CA GLY A 238 35.69 -5.71 3.08
C GLY A 238 34.60 -6.77 3.24
N SER A 239 34.21 -7.12 4.47
CA SER A 239 33.15 -8.11 4.74
C SER A 239 31.79 -7.67 4.18
N PRO A 240 30.94 -8.62 3.71
CA PRO A 240 29.59 -8.31 3.25
C PRO A 240 28.73 -7.77 4.39
N THR A 241 27.96 -6.73 4.11
CA THR A 241 27.03 -6.10 5.07
C THR A 241 25.57 -6.44 4.77
N THR A 242 24.65 -6.08 5.67
CA THR A 242 23.20 -6.19 5.44
C THR A 242 22.68 -5.17 4.43
N GLN A 243 23.51 -4.23 3.98
CA GLN A 243 23.13 -3.25 2.98
C GLN A 243 23.11 -3.87 1.59
N VAL A 244 22.20 -3.37 0.75
CA VAL A 244 22.00 -3.85 -0.63
C VAL A 244 23.31 -3.79 -1.42
N GLY A 245 23.81 -4.95 -1.83
CA GLY A 245 25.00 -5.10 -2.67
C GLY A 245 24.66 -5.31 -4.14
N VAL A 246 23.51 -5.94 -4.43
CA VAL A 246 23.09 -6.23 -5.80
C VAL A 246 21.61 -5.92 -5.99
N ARG A 247 21.27 -5.30 -7.12
CA ARG A 247 19.89 -5.15 -7.60
C ARG A 247 19.67 -6.06 -8.79
N ILE A 248 18.59 -6.83 -8.74
CA ILE A 248 18.17 -7.76 -9.79
C ILE A 248 16.93 -7.17 -10.45
N TYR A 249 17.03 -6.92 -11.76
CA TYR A 249 15.92 -6.48 -12.61
C TYR A 249 15.44 -7.67 -13.44
N GLN A 250 14.13 -7.77 -13.66
CA GLN A 250 13.53 -8.90 -14.37
C GLN A 250 12.41 -8.46 -15.30
N CYS A 251 12.29 -9.15 -16.43
CA CYS A 251 11.14 -9.03 -17.32
C CYS A 251 9.96 -9.86 -16.79
N PRO A 252 8.73 -9.33 -16.75
CA PRO A 252 7.55 -10.11 -16.36
C PRO A 252 7.03 -11.04 -17.47
N HIS A 253 7.65 -11.03 -18.67
CA HIS A 253 7.13 -11.72 -19.86
C HIS A 253 8.10 -12.71 -20.50
N CYS A 254 9.38 -12.71 -20.10
CA CYS A 254 10.39 -13.68 -20.55
C CYS A 254 11.44 -13.86 -19.46
N ASP A 255 12.38 -14.78 -19.68
CA ASP A 255 13.39 -15.14 -18.68
C ASP A 255 14.56 -14.13 -18.58
N TYR A 256 14.47 -12.97 -19.23
CA TYR A 256 15.53 -11.96 -19.16
C TYR A 256 15.65 -11.35 -17.76
N GLN A 257 16.86 -11.39 -17.22
CA GLN A 257 17.25 -10.74 -15.97
C GLN A 257 18.55 -9.98 -16.15
N GLN A 258 18.69 -8.90 -15.38
CA GLN A 258 19.91 -8.09 -15.31
C GLN A 258 20.28 -7.86 -13.85
N GLN A 259 21.53 -8.16 -13.49
CA GLN A 259 22.09 -7.84 -12.19
C GLN A 259 22.90 -6.55 -12.27
N GLN A 260 22.79 -5.72 -11.25
CA GLN A 260 23.54 -4.49 -11.10
C GLN A 260 24.13 -4.44 -9.69
N SER A 261 25.46 -4.54 -9.61
CA SER A 261 26.20 -4.38 -8.37
C SER A 261 26.20 -2.92 -7.91
N ILE A 262 26.18 -2.71 -6.60
CA ILE A 262 26.37 -1.41 -5.97
C ILE A 262 27.86 -1.23 -5.71
N GLU A 263 28.51 -0.43 -6.55
CA GLU A 263 29.97 -0.21 -6.52
C GLU A 263 30.43 0.56 -5.27
N GLN A 264 29.54 1.34 -4.65
CA GLN A 264 29.89 2.07 -3.42
C GLN A 264 30.07 1.09 -2.25
N TYR A 265 31.15 1.26 -1.50
CA TYR A 265 31.32 0.54 -0.25
C TYR A 265 30.25 0.90 0.79
N ALA A 266 29.93 -0.05 1.66
CA ALA A 266 29.07 0.13 2.81
C ALA A 266 29.80 0.89 3.93
N ASP A 267 29.04 1.71 4.65
CA ASP A 267 29.51 2.38 5.86
C ASP A 267 29.77 1.32 6.95
N PRO A 268 30.95 1.30 7.61
CA PRO A 268 31.27 0.36 8.68
C PRO A 268 30.25 0.35 9.83
N PHE A 269 29.46 1.42 10.01
CA PHE A 269 28.35 1.48 10.95
C PHE A 269 27.32 0.35 10.76
N TYR A 270 27.10 -0.12 9.52
CA TYR A 270 26.15 -1.20 9.22
C TYR A 270 26.83 -2.58 9.05
N CYS A 271 28.12 -2.68 9.38
CA CYS A 271 28.87 -3.93 9.26
C CYS A 271 28.83 -4.68 10.58
N GLY A 272 28.20 -5.87 10.62
CA GLY A 272 28.17 -6.70 11.84
C GLY A 272 29.54 -7.22 12.31
N TYR A 273 30.62 -7.00 11.55
CA TYR A 273 31.99 -7.27 12.01
C TYR A 273 32.67 -6.03 12.60
N CYS A 274 32.52 -4.85 11.97
CA CYS A 274 33.12 -3.61 12.48
C CYS A 274 32.28 -2.96 13.59
N ASN A 275 30.97 -3.17 13.56
CA ASN A 275 29.98 -2.68 14.51
C ASN A 275 29.00 -3.83 14.85
N PRO A 276 29.44 -4.81 15.66
CA PRO A 276 28.62 -5.94 16.09
C PRO A 276 27.45 -5.53 17.00
#